data_AF-A0A0M0JJW9-F1
#
_entry.id   AF-A0A0M0JJW9-F1
#
_cell.length_a   1.000
_cell.length_b   1.000
_cell.length_c   1.000
_cell.angle_alpha   90.00
_cell.angle_beta   90.00
_cell.angle_gamma   90.00
#
_symmetry.space_group_name_H-M   'P 1'
#
loop_
_entity.id
_entity.type
_entity.pdbx_description
1 polymer ?
#
loop_
_entity_poly.entity_id
_entity_poly.type
_entity_poly.pdbx_seq_one_letter_code
_entity_poly.pdbx_strand_id
1 'polypeptide(L)'
;MKALPVDMNVQLQGLAAIVNLCSGEANDHRNTSVSSGALEAVVNAMIMMVSNAEVQEMGCIALQNCCYGEDDMAIHRRQKAADVGALKAVIDAMNAHHAIPAAQEVGAATLRLILHKVPGLREEAIKLGAKPEWVKPFVKETTGMTSFRRIAATGIGTGRRIFKGGR
;
A
#
# COMPACT_ATOMS: atom_id res chain seq x y z
N MET A 1 -12.87 -8.73 1.99
CA MET A 1 -11.60 -9.07 1.30
C MET A 1 -11.37 -10.58 1.20
N LYS A 2 -11.33 -11.37 2.29
CA LYS A 2 -11.08 -12.83 2.20
C LYS A 2 -12.20 -13.64 1.52
N ALA A 3 -13.47 -13.33 1.80
CA ALA A 3 -14.59 -14.10 1.28
C ALA A 3 -14.83 -13.91 -0.23
N LEU A 4 -14.43 -12.77 -0.78
CA LEU A 4 -14.58 -12.42 -2.21
C LEU A 4 -13.23 -11.86 -2.71
N PRO A 5 -12.21 -12.72 -2.86
CA PRO A 5 -10.82 -12.29 -3.06
C PRO A 5 -10.55 -11.65 -4.42
N VAL A 6 -11.42 -11.89 -5.40
CA VAL A 6 -11.30 -11.36 -6.78
C VAL A 6 -12.39 -10.35 -7.14
N ASP A 7 -13.31 -10.04 -6.21
CA ASP A 7 -14.30 -8.99 -6.44
C ASP A 7 -13.63 -7.62 -6.30
N MET A 8 -13.53 -6.91 -7.41
CA MET A 8 -12.84 -5.63 -7.50
C MET A 8 -13.40 -4.58 -6.54
N ASN A 9 -14.73 -4.50 -6.41
CA ASN A 9 -15.36 -3.52 -5.52
C ASN A 9 -15.02 -3.82 -4.06
N VAL A 10 -15.08 -5.10 -3.68
CA VAL A 10 -14.75 -5.53 -2.31
C VAL A 10 -13.27 -5.28 -2.00
N GLN A 11 -12.36 -5.52 -2.94
CA GLN A 11 -10.93 -5.25 -2.73
C GLN A 11 -10.66 -3.75 -2.63
N LEU A 12 -11.17 -2.94 -3.56
CA LEU A 12 -10.96 -1.49 -3.54
C LEU A 12 -11.56 -0.82 -2.30
N GLN A 13 -12.76 -1.22 -1.88
CA GLN A 13 -13.37 -0.70 -0.65
C GLN A 13 -12.59 -1.12 0.60
N GLY A 14 -12.11 -2.37 0.63
CA GLY A 14 -11.26 -2.86 1.71
C GLY A 14 -9.94 -2.11 1.82
N LEU A 15 -9.26 -1.89 0.68
CA LEU A 15 -8.04 -1.10 0.61
C LEU A 15 -8.28 0.35 1.04
N ALA A 16 -9.36 0.98 0.56
CA ALA A 16 -9.72 2.34 0.94
C ALA A 16 -9.98 2.47 2.45
N ALA A 17 -10.61 1.48 3.07
CA ALA A 17 -10.80 1.46 4.52
C ALA A 17 -9.46 1.42 5.27
N ILE A 18 -8.51 0.56 4.83
CA ILE A 18 -7.17 0.47 5.43
C ILE A 18 -6.40 1.78 5.25
N VAL A 19 -6.45 2.37 4.05
CA VAL A 19 -5.84 3.68 3.76
C VAL A 19 -6.33 4.73 4.74
N ASN A 20 -7.65 4.82 4.94
CA ASN A 20 -8.27 5.80 5.84
C ASN A 20 -7.87 5.56 7.30
N LEU A 21 -7.92 4.32 7.78
CA LEU A 21 -7.52 3.97 9.15
C LEU A 21 -6.06 4.36 9.44
N CYS A 22 -5.16 4.17 8.48
CA CYS A 22 -3.73 4.44 8.64
C CYS A 22 -3.28 5.85 8.19
N SER A 23 -4.22 6.76 7.86
CA SER A 23 -3.92 8.09 7.31
C SER A 23 -3.68 9.20 8.34
N GLY A 24 -3.91 8.93 9.62
CA GLY A 24 -3.77 9.92 10.70
C GLY A 24 -2.32 10.24 11.05
N GLU A 25 -2.07 11.36 11.74
CA GLU A 25 -0.72 11.70 12.22
C GLU A 25 -0.22 10.68 13.25
N ALA A 26 -1.09 10.24 14.16
CA ALA A 26 -0.77 9.27 15.20
C ALA A 26 -0.59 7.84 14.64
N ASN A 27 0.36 7.09 15.22
CA ASN A 27 0.67 5.73 14.80
C ASN A 27 -0.24 4.65 15.43
N ASP A 28 -1.09 5.00 16.40
CA ASP A 28 -1.92 4.02 17.12
C ASP A 28 -2.87 3.24 16.21
N HIS A 29 -3.50 3.92 15.25
CA HIS A 29 -4.35 3.26 14.26
C HIS A 29 -3.54 2.40 13.29
N ARG A 30 -2.30 2.79 12.95
CA ARG A 30 -1.40 1.95 12.13
C ARG A 30 -1.06 0.67 12.88
N ASN A 31 -0.66 0.79 14.15
CA ASN A 31 -0.33 -0.33 15.01
C ASN A 31 -1.51 -1.30 15.17
N THR A 32 -2.69 -0.76 15.45
CA THR A 32 -3.92 -1.55 15.62
C THR A 32 -4.31 -2.23 14.32
N SER A 33 -4.25 -1.53 13.18
CA SER A 33 -4.58 -2.08 11.87
C SER A 33 -3.63 -3.20 11.47
N VAL A 34 -2.32 -2.99 11.64
CA VAL A 34 -1.29 -4.02 11.37
C VAL A 34 -1.49 -5.23 12.28
N SER A 35 -1.74 -5.03 13.58
CA SER A 35 -2.01 -6.12 14.53
C SER A 35 -3.28 -6.90 14.17
N SER A 36 -4.22 -6.28 13.45
CA SER A 36 -5.46 -6.91 12.97
C SER A 36 -5.32 -7.58 11.61
N GLY A 37 -4.12 -7.63 11.02
CA GLY A 37 -3.85 -8.31 9.75
C GLY A 37 -4.05 -7.45 8.51
N ALA A 38 -3.94 -6.12 8.62
CA ALA A 38 -4.09 -5.22 7.47
C ALA A 38 -3.03 -5.48 6.38
N LEU A 39 -1.79 -5.78 6.76
CA LEU A 39 -0.71 -6.04 5.78
C LEU A 39 -1.00 -7.29 4.96
N GLU A 40 -1.42 -8.38 5.61
CA GLU A 40 -1.83 -9.61 4.95
C GLU A 40 -3.01 -9.37 4.00
N ALA A 41 -3.99 -8.55 4.40
CA ALA A 41 -5.13 -8.22 3.55
C ALA A 41 -4.70 -7.44 2.30
N VAL A 42 -3.82 -6.45 2.45
CA VAL A 42 -3.30 -5.64 1.34
C VAL A 42 -2.48 -6.49 0.38
N VAL A 43 -1.52 -7.28 0.88
CA VAL A 43 -0.66 -8.11 0.04
C VAL A 43 -1.46 -9.16 -0.72
N ASN A 44 -2.44 -9.79 -0.08
CA ASN A 44 -3.32 -10.74 -0.77
C ASN A 44 -4.12 -10.09 -1.90
N ALA A 45 -4.65 -8.87 -1.69
CA ALA A 45 -5.36 -8.15 -2.75
C ALA A 45 -4.43 -7.84 -3.94
N MET A 46 -3.21 -7.40 -3.66
CA MET A 46 -2.20 -7.11 -4.70
C MET A 46 -1.83 -8.37 -5.50
N ILE A 47 -1.65 -9.51 -4.83
CA ILE A 47 -1.32 -10.79 -5.48
C ILE A 47 -2.49 -11.28 -6.35
N MET A 48 -3.71 -11.30 -5.80
CA MET A 48 -4.88 -11.84 -6.49
C MET A 48 -5.31 -10.99 -7.70
N MET A 49 -4.97 -9.70 -7.69
CA MET A 49 -5.36 -8.74 -8.72
C MET A 49 -4.16 -8.04 -9.34
N VAL A 50 -3.07 -8.78 -9.59
CA VAL A 50 -1.79 -8.26 -10.10
C VAL A 50 -1.94 -7.43 -11.39
N SER A 51 -2.85 -7.81 -12.29
CA SER A 51 -3.10 -7.11 -13.55
C SER A 51 -3.97 -5.85 -13.44
N ASN A 52 -4.54 -5.55 -12.26
CA ASN A 52 -5.38 -4.38 -12.06
C ASN A 52 -4.56 -3.22 -11.49
N ALA A 53 -4.33 -2.19 -12.30
CA ALA A 53 -3.50 -1.04 -11.93
C ALA A 53 -4.04 -0.27 -10.72
N GLU A 54 -5.36 -0.11 -10.60
CA GLU A 54 -6.00 0.62 -9.50
C GLU A 54 -5.81 -0.11 -8.16
N VAL A 55 -5.94 -1.44 -8.14
CA VAL A 55 -5.65 -2.26 -6.96
C VAL A 55 -4.18 -2.20 -6.59
N GLN A 56 -3.26 -2.20 -7.56
CA GLN A 56 -1.83 -2.09 -7.27
C GLN A 56 -1.47 -0.72 -6.68
N GLU A 57 -2.00 0.36 -7.24
CA GLU A 57 -1.80 1.71 -6.73
C GLU A 57 -2.36 1.85 -5.31
N MET A 58 -3.61 1.45 -5.09
CA MET A 58 -4.25 1.50 -3.76
C MET A 58 -3.56 0.59 -2.75
N GLY A 59 -3.09 -0.58 -3.17
CA GLY A 59 -2.33 -1.51 -2.34
C GLY A 59 -1.01 -0.89 -1.89
N CYS A 60 -0.27 -0.25 -2.80
CA CYS A 60 0.96 0.46 -2.46
C CYS A 60 0.72 1.63 -1.50
N ILE A 61 -0.35 2.42 -1.70
CA ILE A 61 -0.73 3.50 -0.78
C ILE A 61 -1.09 2.95 0.61
N ALA A 62 -1.82 1.83 0.67
CA ALA A 62 -2.16 1.17 1.92
C ALA A 62 -0.91 0.67 2.67
N LEU A 63 0.04 0.05 1.96
CA LEU A 63 1.34 -0.35 2.54
C LEU A 63 2.11 0.86 3.04
N GLN A 64 2.14 1.96 2.29
CA GLN A 64 2.81 3.19 2.72
C GLN A 64 2.21 3.73 4.02
N ASN A 65 0.88 3.84 4.10
CA ASN A 65 0.22 4.33 5.30
C ASN A 65 0.44 3.40 6.51
N CYS A 66 0.43 2.08 6.32
CA CYS A 66 0.70 1.13 7.40
C CYS A 66 2.15 1.22 7.90
N CYS A 67 3.11 1.35 6.98
CA CYS A 67 4.55 1.32 7.28
C CYS A 67 5.16 2.68 7.63
N TYR A 68 4.41 3.77 7.48
CA TYR A 68 4.88 5.11 7.78
C TYR A 68 5.17 5.30 9.27
N GLY A 69 6.16 6.14 9.57
CA GLY A 69 6.59 6.48 10.92
C GLY A 69 8.10 6.35 11.10
N GLU A 70 8.60 7.07 12.09
CA GLU A 70 10.02 7.08 12.47
C GLU A 70 10.27 6.41 13.84
N ASP A 71 9.20 5.89 14.47
CA ASP A 71 9.28 5.15 15.73
C ASP A 71 9.74 3.70 15.52
N ASP A 72 10.13 3.04 16.61
CA ASP A 72 10.55 1.63 16.58
C ASP A 72 9.42 0.73 16.05
N MET A 73 8.17 1.08 16.36
CA MET A 73 7.01 0.37 15.84
C MET A 73 6.93 0.46 14.31
N ALA A 74 7.39 1.54 13.67
CA ALA A 74 7.45 1.62 12.21
C ALA A 74 8.47 0.63 11.63
N ILE A 75 9.61 0.43 12.28
CA ILE A 75 10.60 -0.59 11.89
C ILE A 75 9.94 -1.98 11.99
N HIS A 76 9.21 -2.26 13.07
CA HIS A 76 8.45 -3.51 13.21
C HIS A 76 7.37 -3.69 12.14
N ARG A 77 6.59 -2.65 11.82
CA ARG A 77 5.57 -2.70 10.76
C ARG A 77 6.20 -2.96 9.39
N ARG A 78 7.35 -2.37 9.10
CA ARG A 78 8.10 -2.59 7.86
C ARG A 78 8.66 -4.01 7.75
N GLN A 79 9.26 -4.53 8.82
CA GLN A 79 9.70 -5.93 8.86
C GLN A 79 8.52 -6.88 8.65
N LYS A 80 7.41 -6.66 9.37
CA LYS A 80 6.20 -7.47 9.23
C LYS A 80 5.62 -7.41 7.81
N ALA A 81 5.69 -6.26 7.14
CA ALA A 81 5.27 -6.14 5.75
C ALA A 81 6.11 -7.03 4.82
N ALA A 82 7.43 -7.07 5.02
CA ALA A 82 8.30 -7.98 4.29
C ALA A 82 7.97 -9.45 4.60
N ASP A 83 7.78 -9.80 5.88
CA ASP A 83 7.46 -11.17 6.31
C ASP A 83 6.17 -11.72 5.66
N VAL A 84 5.20 -10.85 5.36
CA VAL A 84 3.94 -11.25 4.69
C VAL A 84 4.03 -11.15 3.15
N GLY A 85 5.20 -10.86 2.60
CA GLY A 85 5.47 -10.89 1.16
C GLY A 85 5.28 -9.56 0.42
N ALA A 86 5.20 -8.42 1.13
CA ALA A 86 4.98 -7.12 0.48
C ALA A 86 6.07 -6.75 -0.54
N LEU A 87 7.33 -7.12 -0.29
CA LEU A 87 8.43 -6.84 -1.22
C LEU A 87 8.16 -7.47 -2.59
N LYS A 88 7.84 -8.77 -2.62
CA LYS A 88 7.56 -9.48 -3.88
C LYS A 88 6.30 -8.96 -4.55
N ALA A 89 5.24 -8.67 -3.78
CA ALA A 89 4.00 -8.14 -4.33
C ALA A 89 4.20 -6.78 -5.02
N VAL A 90 4.96 -5.86 -4.42
CA VAL A 90 5.27 -4.57 -5.04
C VAL A 90 6.16 -4.74 -6.29
N ILE A 91 7.16 -5.62 -6.24
CA ILE A 91 8.02 -5.94 -7.39
C ILE A 91 7.18 -6.48 -8.55
N ASP A 92 6.24 -7.40 -8.28
CA ASP A 92 5.36 -7.98 -9.29
C ASP A 92 4.39 -6.96 -9.88
N ALA A 93 3.85 -6.08 -9.03
CA ALA A 93 3.03 -4.96 -9.49
C ALA A 93 3.81 -4.05 -10.44
N MET A 94 5.05 -3.69 -10.09
CA MET A 94 5.89 -2.85 -10.95
C MET A 94 6.27 -3.56 -12.25
N ASN A 95 6.46 -4.88 -12.24
CA ASN A 95 6.71 -5.64 -13.46
C ASN A 95 5.46 -5.73 -14.36
N ALA A 96 4.29 -5.99 -13.78
CA ALA A 96 3.02 -6.07 -14.52
C ALA A 96 2.62 -4.71 -15.13
N HIS A 97 2.94 -3.61 -14.45
CA HIS A 97 2.61 -2.23 -14.83
C HIS A 97 3.83 -1.42 -15.26
N HIS A 98 4.81 -2.08 -15.90
CA HIS A 98 6.09 -1.48 -16.29
C HIS A 98 5.98 -0.26 -17.22
N ALA A 99 4.90 -0.16 -17.99
CA ALA A 99 4.65 0.92 -18.94
C ALA A 99 3.89 2.10 -18.33
N ILE A 100 3.51 2.02 -17.04
CA ILE A 100 2.78 3.07 -16.33
C ILE A 100 3.75 3.79 -15.39
N PRO A 101 4.19 5.03 -15.71
CA PRO A 101 5.17 5.76 -14.89
C PRO A 101 4.73 5.94 -13.44
N ALA A 102 3.45 6.26 -13.21
CA ALA A 102 2.91 6.45 -11.87
C ALA A 102 3.01 5.16 -11.02
N ALA A 103 2.78 3.98 -11.63
CA ALA A 103 2.93 2.70 -10.93
C ALA A 103 4.39 2.42 -10.56
N GLN A 104 5.35 2.82 -11.41
CA GLN A 104 6.77 2.72 -11.10
C GLN A 104 7.18 3.66 -9.95
N GLU A 105 6.67 4.89 -9.96
CA GLU A 105 6.95 5.89 -8.91
C GLU A 105 6.41 5.42 -7.55
N VAL A 106 5.13 5.09 -7.49
CA VAL A 106 4.45 4.61 -6.29
C VAL A 106 5.07 3.30 -5.77
N GLY A 107 5.35 2.35 -6.66
CA GLY A 107 5.98 1.09 -6.29
C GLY A 107 7.39 1.28 -5.73
N ALA A 108 8.21 2.11 -6.37
CA ALA A 108 9.55 2.42 -5.88
C ALA A 108 9.50 3.13 -4.53
N ALA A 109 8.63 4.14 -4.36
CA ALA A 109 8.45 4.82 -3.07
C ALA A 109 8.05 3.84 -1.95
N THR A 110 7.15 2.91 -2.26
CA THR A 110 6.70 1.86 -1.32
C THR A 110 7.84 0.93 -0.94
N LEU A 111 8.61 0.42 -1.90
CA LEU A 111 9.80 -0.40 -1.62
C LEU A 111 10.78 0.37 -0.74
N ARG A 112 11.17 1.58 -1.11
CA ARG A 112 12.13 2.37 -0.35
C ARG A 112 11.68 2.63 1.08
N LEU A 113 10.39 2.88 1.28
CA LEU A 113 9.82 3.01 2.62
C LEU A 113 9.97 1.70 3.40
N ILE A 114 9.53 0.55 2.87
CA ILE A 114 9.62 -0.75 3.58
C ILE A 114 11.08 -1.10 3.91
N LEU A 115 12.01 -0.77 3.02
CA LEU A 115 13.45 -1.00 3.24
C LEU A 115 14.08 -0.06 4.27
N HIS A 116 13.40 1.04 4.64
CA HIS A 116 14.00 2.09 5.47
C HIS A 116 14.27 1.63 6.90
N LYS A 117 15.53 1.74 7.35
CA LYS A 117 15.98 1.35 8.70
C LYS A 117 15.69 -0.11 9.07
N VAL A 118 15.48 -1.00 8.09
CA VAL A 118 15.33 -2.44 8.32
C VAL A 118 16.51 -3.16 7.65
N PRO A 119 17.50 -3.65 8.43
CA PRO A 119 18.66 -4.36 7.89
C PRO A 119 18.25 -5.61 7.09
N GLY A 120 19.03 -5.94 6.05
CA GLY A 120 18.82 -7.16 5.25
C GLY A 120 17.73 -7.08 4.17
N LEU A 121 16.64 -6.34 4.39
CA LEU A 121 15.52 -6.29 3.42
C LEU A 121 15.93 -5.78 2.04
N ARG A 122 16.94 -4.91 1.96
CA ARG A 122 17.43 -4.38 0.68
C ARG A 122 18.03 -5.48 -0.18
N GLU A 123 18.83 -6.36 0.42
CA GLU A 123 19.43 -7.50 -0.27
C GLU A 123 18.36 -8.53 -0.65
N GLU A 124 17.39 -8.73 0.24
CA GLU A 124 16.22 -9.58 -0.04
C GLU A 124 15.43 -9.07 -1.24
N ALA A 125 15.10 -7.78 -1.30
CA ALA A 125 14.40 -7.18 -2.44
C ALA A 125 15.18 -7.38 -3.75
N ILE A 126 16.51 -7.22 -3.73
CA ILE A 126 17.36 -7.47 -4.90
C ILE A 126 17.31 -8.95 -5.31
N LYS A 127 17.38 -9.90 -4.36
CA LYS A 127 17.22 -11.34 -4.64
C LYS A 127 15.85 -11.67 -5.23
N LEU A 128 14.81 -10.93 -4.85
CA LEU A 128 13.46 -11.04 -5.41
C LEU A 128 13.29 -10.39 -6.79
N GLY A 129 14.35 -9.79 -7.35
CA GLY A 129 14.36 -9.19 -8.68
C GLY A 129 14.11 -7.68 -8.71
N ALA A 130 14.20 -6.97 -7.58
CA ALA A 130 14.09 -5.52 -7.58
C ALA A 130 15.26 -4.88 -8.34
N LYS A 131 14.95 -3.97 -9.26
CA LYS A 131 15.97 -3.22 -9.99
C LYS A 131 16.72 -2.24 -9.07
N PRO A 132 18.01 -1.94 -9.32
CA PRO A 132 18.81 -1.06 -8.46
C PRO A 132 18.19 0.32 -8.23
N GLU A 133 17.49 0.88 -9.23
CA GLU A 133 16.81 2.16 -9.15
C GLU A 133 15.59 2.15 -8.22
N TRP A 134 14.94 0.99 -8.03
CA TRP A 134 13.78 0.87 -7.15
C TRP A 134 14.19 0.91 -5.69
N VAL A 135 15.34 0.32 -5.36
CA VAL A 135 15.75 0.14 -3.95
C VAL A 135 16.56 1.30 -3.38
N LYS A 136 16.85 2.38 -4.12
CA LYS A 136 17.66 3.53 -3.62
C LYS A 136 17.26 3.99 -2.20
N PRO A 137 18.17 4.56 -1.39
CA PRO A 137 17.82 5.04 -0.06
C PRO A 137 16.57 5.91 -0.07
N PHE A 138 15.70 5.73 0.93
CA PHE A 138 14.51 6.56 1.09
C PHE A 138 14.95 8.01 1.35
N VAL A 139 14.50 8.92 0.48
CA VAL A 139 14.66 10.37 0.66
C VAL A 139 13.29 10.92 1.03
N LYS A 140 13.21 11.60 2.17
CA LYS A 140 11.97 12.29 2.58
C LYS A 140 11.78 13.49 1.66
N GLU A 141 10.94 13.37 0.64
CA GLU A 141 10.56 14.52 -0.18
C GLU A 141 9.80 15.55 0.68
N THR A 142 10.16 16.83 0.51
CA THR A 142 9.67 17.97 1.31
C THR A 142 8.19 18.28 1.10
N THR A 143 7.55 17.68 0.09
CA THR A 143 6.10 17.62 -0.04
C THR A 143 5.60 16.39 0.68
N GLY A 144 4.96 16.59 1.83
CA GLY A 144 4.40 15.50 2.63
C GLY A 144 3.56 14.53 1.78
N MET A 145 3.32 13.35 2.36
CA MET A 145 2.38 12.30 1.90
C MET A 145 0.92 12.77 1.66
N THR A 146 0.69 14.07 1.54
CA THR A 146 -0.57 14.72 1.19
C THR A 146 -0.91 14.62 -0.31
N SER A 147 -0.01 14.15 -1.19
CA SER A 147 -0.31 14.00 -2.62
C SER A 147 -1.30 12.87 -2.94
N PHE A 148 -1.36 11.79 -2.16
CA PHE A 148 -2.34 10.70 -2.38
C PHE A 148 -3.75 11.02 -1.89
N ARG A 149 -3.94 12.07 -1.06
CA ARG A 149 -5.28 12.58 -0.72
C ARG A 149 -6.03 13.13 -1.93
N ARG A 150 -5.34 13.41 -3.06
CA ARG A 150 -5.98 13.94 -4.26
C ARG A 150 -6.79 12.88 -5.03
N ILE A 151 -6.45 11.59 -4.90
CA ILE A 151 -7.16 10.49 -5.61
C ILE A 151 -8.42 10.04 -4.85
N ALA A 152 -8.41 10.06 -3.52
CA ALA A 152 -9.63 9.83 -2.74
C ALA A 152 -10.66 10.97 -2.89
N ALA A 153 -10.21 12.18 -3.26
CA ALA A 153 -11.08 13.32 -3.56
C ALA A 153 -11.63 13.31 -5.01
N THR A 154 -11.01 12.57 -5.93
CA THR A 154 -11.55 12.32 -7.28
C THR A 154 -12.42 11.06 -7.30
N GLY A 155 -13.54 11.10 -6.57
CA GLY A 155 -14.75 10.43 -7.07
C GLY A 155 -14.99 8.94 -6.77
N ILE A 156 -14.32 8.30 -5.81
CA ILE A 156 -14.85 7.03 -5.26
C ILE A 156 -15.77 7.36 -4.09
N GLY A 157 -16.96 7.84 -4.45
CA GLY A 157 -18.00 8.17 -3.50
C GLY A 157 -18.39 6.95 -2.68
N THR A 158 -18.12 6.99 -1.37
CA THR A 158 -19.00 6.41 -0.35
C THR A 158 -20.29 7.24 -0.28
N GLY A 159 -20.92 7.45 -1.44
CA GLY A 159 -22.24 8.06 -1.51
C GLY A 159 -23.22 7.04 -0.95
N ARG A 160 -23.71 7.28 0.26
CA ARG A 160 -25.06 6.85 0.62
C ARG A 160 -25.97 7.37 -0.50
N ARG A 161 -26.40 6.50 -1.41
CA ARG A 161 -27.59 6.76 -2.21
C ARG A 161 -28.74 6.78 -1.21
N ILE A 162 -29.05 7.96 -0.72
CA ILE A 162 -30.34 8.23 -0.11
C ILE A 162 -31.34 8.08 -1.26
N PHE A 163 -31.92 6.89 -1.39
CA PHE A 163 -33.14 6.72 -2.16
C PHE A 163 -34.22 7.55 -1.45
N LYS A 164 -34.41 8.80 -1.88
CA LYS A 164 -35.71 9.44 -1.69
C LYS A 164 -36.66 8.71 -2.64
N GLY A 165 -37.41 7.75 -2.09
CA GLY A 165 -38.53 7.13 -2.78
C GLY A 165 -39.55 8.21 -3.12
N GLY A 166 -39.74 8.44 -4.42
CA GLY A 166 -40.89 9.14 -4.93
C GLY A 166 -42.03 8.15 -5.12
N ARG A 167 -43.10 8.34 -4.35
CA ARG A 167 -44.49 8.35 -4.82
C ARG A 167 -45.31 9.09 -3.79
#